data_AF-A2FGH4-F1
#
_entry.id   AF-A2FGH4-F1
#
_cell.length_a   1.000
_cell.length_b   1.000
_cell.length_c   1.000
_cell.angle_alpha   90.00
_cell.angle_beta   90.00
_cell.angle_gamma   90.00
#
_symmetry.space_group_name_H-M   'P 1'
#
loop_
_entity.id
_entity.type
_entity.pdbx_description
1 polymer ?
#
loop_
_entity_poly.entity_id
_entity_poly.type
_entity_poly.pdbx_seq_one_letter_code
_entity_poly.pdbx_strand_id
1 'polypeptide(L)'
;MKSLTSITFSKGSKLSSLDFNVFLWDNLLEFTIPESVETLSGVAFSGSKNMKNIHVDPMNQYLWDDTKAVYNKDKTIIYYCSSACGDSYTILDTVTTINQGCFIDSNLTNINIPQYVTSIGSYAFYGCKNLKHIVPPPKLTVLQSSIFRNSGITSIEIPNMVTNIQANAFAGCYSLKTIVLPENVTSIGGSAFPNIQNLNLTISSPYLYID
;
A
#
# COMPACT_ATOMS: atom_id res chain seq x y z
N MET A 1 22.19 -11.88 12.48
CA MET A 1 21.02 -12.76 12.23
C MET A 1 21.13 -13.22 10.78
N LYS A 2 21.09 -14.52 10.47
CA LYS A 2 21.11 -14.98 9.07
C LYS A 2 19.76 -14.57 8.45
N SER A 3 19.79 -13.62 7.52
CA SER A 3 18.59 -13.21 6.80
C SER A 3 18.29 -14.22 5.70
N LEU A 4 17.03 -14.60 5.58
CA LEU A 4 16.54 -15.39 4.47
C LEU A 4 16.64 -14.53 3.20
N THR A 5 17.32 -15.04 2.17
CA THR A 5 17.56 -14.31 0.91
C THR A 5 16.77 -14.88 -0.26
N SER A 6 16.36 -16.15 -0.18
CA SER A 6 15.48 -16.80 -1.13
C SER A 6 14.69 -17.94 -0.47
N ILE A 7 13.50 -18.23 -1.02
CA ILE A 7 12.66 -19.37 -0.66
C ILE A 7 12.15 -19.99 -1.96
N THR A 8 12.18 -21.31 -2.04
CA THR A 8 11.63 -22.07 -3.16
C THR A 8 10.69 -23.12 -2.62
N PHE A 9 9.48 -23.17 -3.16
CA PHE A 9 8.51 -24.22 -2.85
C PHE A 9 8.64 -25.33 -3.90
N SER A 10 8.58 -26.59 -3.46
CA SER A 10 8.61 -27.72 -4.39
C SER A 10 7.35 -27.75 -5.26
N LYS A 11 7.48 -28.25 -6.50
CA LYS A 11 6.34 -28.52 -7.40
C LYS A 11 5.24 -29.31 -6.68
N GLY A 12 3.96 -28.94 -6.87
CA GLY A 12 2.83 -29.55 -6.16
C GLY A 12 2.65 -29.10 -4.71
N SER A 13 3.28 -27.99 -4.29
CA SER A 13 3.01 -27.32 -3.01
C SER A 13 1.51 -27.04 -2.85
N LYS A 14 0.97 -27.21 -1.64
CA LYS A 14 -0.44 -26.92 -1.30
C LYS A 14 -0.64 -25.53 -0.67
N LEU A 15 0.35 -24.65 -0.78
CA LEU A 15 0.27 -23.29 -0.25
C LEU A 15 -0.80 -22.49 -1.03
N SER A 16 -1.90 -22.14 -0.38
CA SER A 16 -3.01 -21.43 -1.01
C SER A 16 -2.96 -19.90 -0.84
N SER A 17 -2.34 -19.42 0.24
CA SER A 17 -2.26 -17.98 0.54
C SER A 17 -0.93 -17.60 1.22
N LEU A 18 -0.56 -16.33 1.05
CA LEU A 18 0.48 -15.65 1.82
C LEU A 18 -0.16 -14.50 2.59
N ASP A 19 -0.34 -14.71 3.89
CA ASP A 19 -1.07 -13.80 4.77
C ASP A 19 -0.12 -13.06 5.73
N PHE A 20 -0.60 -12.62 6.89
CA PHE A 20 0.11 -11.64 7.73
C PHE A 20 1.52 -12.04 8.18
N ASN A 21 2.48 -11.14 7.93
CA ASN A 21 3.84 -11.15 8.50
C ASN A 21 4.64 -12.45 8.30
N VAL A 22 4.35 -13.22 7.24
CA VAL A 22 5.06 -14.48 6.94
C VAL A 22 6.57 -14.26 6.75
N PHE A 23 6.96 -13.11 6.19
CA PHE A 23 8.33 -12.74 5.86
C PHE A 23 8.83 -11.50 6.61
N LEU A 24 8.29 -11.28 7.81
CA LEU A 24 8.55 -10.07 8.59
C LEU A 24 10.05 -9.81 8.81
N TRP A 25 10.52 -8.64 8.34
CA TRP A 25 11.91 -8.16 8.48
C TRP A 25 12.98 -9.04 7.86
N ASP A 26 12.63 -9.84 6.85
CA ASP A 26 13.64 -10.55 6.10
C ASP A 26 14.41 -9.61 5.13
N ASN A 27 15.41 -10.18 4.45
CA ASN A 27 16.25 -9.46 3.51
C ASN A 27 16.12 -10.07 2.11
N LEU A 28 14.93 -10.58 1.77
CA LEU A 28 14.68 -11.17 0.46
C LEU A 28 14.97 -10.14 -0.63
N LEU A 29 15.69 -10.59 -1.65
CA LEU A 29 15.93 -9.81 -2.87
C LEU A 29 14.95 -10.21 -3.96
N GLU A 30 14.51 -11.46 -3.93
CA GLU A 30 13.57 -12.06 -4.87
C GLU A 30 12.68 -13.08 -4.19
N PHE A 31 11.47 -13.26 -4.73
CA PHE A 31 10.54 -14.29 -4.28
C PHE A 31 9.75 -14.83 -5.47
N THR A 32 9.54 -16.15 -5.53
CA THR A 32 8.68 -16.78 -6.53
C THR A 32 7.42 -17.33 -5.85
N ILE A 33 6.26 -16.82 -6.27
CA ILE A 33 4.93 -17.25 -5.85
C ILE A 33 4.60 -18.56 -6.57
N PRO A 34 4.34 -19.66 -5.83
CA PRO A 34 4.01 -20.96 -6.42
C PRO A 34 2.72 -20.98 -7.22
N GLU A 35 2.55 -22.01 -8.06
CA GLU A 35 1.36 -22.25 -8.88
C GLU A 35 0.05 -22.31 -8.10
N SER A 36 0.09 -22.74 -6.83
CA SER A 36 -1.08 -22.98 -5.98
C SER A 36 -1.58 -21.76 -5.21
N VAL A 37 -0.82 -20.67 -5.18
CA VAL A 37 -1.21 -19.48 -4.42
C VAL A 37 -2.30 -18.73 -5.18
N GLU A 38 -3.46 -18.57 -4.54
CA GLU A 38 -4.64 -17.95 -5.13
C GLU A 38 -4.66 -16.44 -4.87
N THR A 39 -4.15 -16.04 -3.70
CA THR A 39 -4.16 -14.66 -3.21
C THR A 39 -2.98 -14.42 -2.27
N LEU A 40 -2.65 -13.15 -2.06
CA LEU A 40 -1.68 -12.72 -1.06
C LEU A 40 -2.04 -11.34 -0.51
N SER A 41 -1.58 -11.04 0.69
CA SER A 41 -1.59 -9.67 1.22
C SER A 41 -0.18 -9.10 1.19
N GLY A 42 -0.02 -7.84 0.80
CA GLY A 42 1.30 -7.21 0.77
C GLY A 42 1.96 -7.14 2.16
N VAL A 43 1.16 -7.20 3.23
CA VAL A 43 1.66 -7.31 4.61
C VAL A 43 2.40 -8.63 4.90
N ALA A 44 2.27 -9.64 4.04
CA ALA A 44 3.09 -10.85 4.10
C ALA A 44 4.59 -10.54 4.01
N PHE A 45 4.94 -9.48 3.28
CA PHE A 45 6.30 -9.00 3.02
C PHE A 45 6.66 -7.75 3.83
N SER A 46 5.92 -7.46 4.90
CA SER A 46 6.20 -6.32 5.77
C SER A 46 7.65 -6.36 6.26
N GLY A 47 8.38 -5.25 6.13
CA GLY A 47 9.79 -5.19 6.55
C GLY A 47 10.80 -5.77 5.57
N SER A 48 10.39 -6.45 4.49
CA SER A 48 11.26 -6.97 3.42
C SER A 48 11.78 -5.84 2.52
N LYS A 49 12.61 -4.94 3.05
CA LYS A 49 12.96 -3.64 2.42
C LYS A 49 13.82 -3.71 1.17
N ASN A 50 14.37 -4.88 0.85
CA ASN A 50 15.29 -5.06 -0.26
C ASN A 50 14.73 -5.93 -1.40
N MET A 51 13.43 -6.24 -1.37
CA MET A 51 12.78 -7.03 -2.43
C MET A 51 12.84 -6.26 -3.74
N LYS A 52 13.59 -6.75 -4.73
CA LYS A 52 13.72 -6.13 -6.05
C LYS A 52 12.74 -6.72 -7.04
N ASN A 53 12.62 -8.04 -7.01
CA ASN A 53 11.84 -8.80 -7.97
C ASN A 53 10.85 -9.70 -7.24
N ILE A 54 9.66 -9.84 -7.80
CA ILE A 54 8.72 -10.88 -7.42
C ILE A 54 8.21 -11.53 -8.69
N HIS A 55 8.20 -12.86 -8.68
CA HIS A 55 7.81 -13.67 -9.81
C HIS A 55 6.61 -14.53 -9.43
N VAL A 56 5.70 -14.74 -10.36
CA VAL A 56 4.61 -15.70 -10.24
C VAL A 56 4.95 -16.88 -11.14
N ASP A 57 4.82 -18.09 -10.60
CA ASP A 57 5.00 -19.32 -11.38
C ASP A 57 4.12 -19.28 -12.65
N PRO A 58 4.65 -19.57 -13.85
CA PRO A 58 3.86 -19.57 -15.08
C PRO A 58 2.63 -20.47 -15.06
N MET A 59 2.61 -21.51 -14.22
CA MET A 59 1.47 -22.42 -14.03
C MET A 59 0.42 -21.87 -13.05
N ASN A 60 0.69 -20.77 -12.35
CA ASN A 60 -0.29 -20.15 -11.46
C ASN A 60 -1.50 -19.65 -12.27
N GLN A 61 -2.70 -20.09 -11.89
CA GLN A 61 -3.94 -19.79 -12.62
C GLN A 61 -4.63 -18.50 -12.17
N TYR A 62 -4.21 -17.91 -11.05
CA TYR A 62 -4.89 -16.80 -10.38
C TYR A 62 -4.13 -15.47 -10.50
N LEU A 63 -2.81 -15.55 -10.45
CA LEU A 63 -1.92 -14.41 -10.31
C LEU A 63 -1.03 -14.23 -11.54
N TRP A 64 -0.55 -13.01 -11.72
CA TRP A 64 0.40 -12.64 -12.77
C TRP A 64 1.32 -11.56 -12.22
N ASP A 65 2.60 -11.57 -12.57
CA ASP A 65 3.53 -10.50 -12.23
C ASP A 65 4.07 -9.75 -13.45
N ASP A 66 4.46 -8.50 -13.23
CA ASP A 66 5.25 -7.71 -14.17
C ASP A 66 6.74 -7.66 -13.81
N THR A 67 7.24 -8.65 -13.06
CA THR A 67 8.52 -8.74 -12.35
C THR A 67 8.67 -7.90 -11.09
N LYS A 68 7.89 -6.83 -10.92
CA LYS A 68 7.98 -5.92 -9.77
C LYS A 68 6.77 -6.04 -8.87
N ALA A 69 5.60 -6.27 -9.44
CA ALA A 69 4.34 -6.36 -8.73
C ALA A 69 3.51 -7.55 -9.19
N VAL A 70 2.62 -7.97 -8.30
CA VAL A 70 1.72 -9.11 -8.47
C VAL A 70 0.30 -8.60 -8.60
N TYR A 71 -0.40 -9.13 -9.59
CA TYR A 71 -1.77 -8.82 -9.95
C TYR A 71 -2.61 -10.09 -9.99
N ASN A 72 -3.93 -9.95 -10.03
CA ASN A 72 -4.76 -11.03 -10.58
C ASN A 72 -4.59 -11.13 -12.11
N LYS A 73 -5.01 -12.25 -12.71
CA LYS A 73 -4.90 -12.46 -14.18
C LYS A 73 -5.54 -11.34 -15.02
N ASP A 74 -6.68 -10.81 -14.57
CA ASP A 74 -7.38 -9.72 -15.25
C ASP A 74 -6.76 -8.34 -15.02
N LYS A 75 -5.74 -8.24 -14.16
CA LYS A 75 -5.01 -7.00 -13.82
C LYS A 75 -5.92 -5.90 -13.27
N THR A 76 -7.01 -6.29 -12.62
CA THR A 76 -7.96 -5.38 -11.95
C THR A 76 -7.62 -5.15 -10.48
N ILE A 77 -6.79 -6.03 -9.90
CA ILE A 77 -6.29 -5.95 -8.53
C ILE A 77 -4.77 -6.05 -8.55
N ILE A 78 -4.09 -5.13 -7.87
CA ILE A 78 -2.67 -5.26 -7.52
C ILE A 78 -2.56 -5.69 -6.06
N TYR A 79 -1.88 -6.81 -5.82
CA TYR A 79 -1.76 -7.45 -4.52
C TYR A 79 -0.53 -6.98 -3.74
N TYR A 80 0.60 -6.87 -4.43
CA TYR A 80 1.89 -6.49 -3.84
C TYR A 80 2.80 -5.91 -4.90
N CYS A 81 3.64 -4.97 -4.50
CA CYS A 81 4.75 -4.42 -5.28
C CYS A 81 6.01 -4.51 -4.44
N SER A 82 7.09 -4.98 -5.06
CA SER A 82 8.40 -5.16 -4.44
C SER A 82 8.88 -3.85 -3.81
N SER A 83 9.35 -3.92 -2.56
CA SER A 83 9.72 -2.71 -1.79
C SER A 83 10.86 -1.92 -2.44
N ALA A 84 11.71 -2.56 -3.24
CA ALA A 84 12.81 -1.98 -3.99
C ALA A 84 12.55 -2.03 -5.52
N CYS A 85 11.29 -1.83 -5.93
CA CYS A 85 10.86 -1.79 -7.34
C CYS A 85 11.43 -0.62 -8.16
N GLY A 86 12.09 0.34 -7.51
CA GLY A 86 12.74 1.50 -8.11
C GLY A 86 12.18 2.82 -7.57
N ASP A 87 12.67 3.94 -8.09
CA ASP A 87 12.28 5.27 -7.60
C ASP A 87 10.83 5.65 -7.96
N SER A 88 10.28 5.02 -9.00
CA SER A 88 8.90 5.24 -9.45
C SER A 88 8.24 3.96 -9.95
N TYR A 89 6.90 3.93 -9.85
CA TYR A 89 6.07 2.84 -10.35
C TYR A 89 4.76 3.39 -10.93
N THR A 90 4.29 2.80 -12.02
CA THR A 90 3.00 3.11 -12.64
C THR A 90 2.11 1.89 -12.55
N ILE A 91 1.00 2.01 -11.83
CA ILE A 91 0.00 0.94 -11.75
C ILE A 91 -0.75 0.87 -13.08
N LEU A 92 -1.07 -0.34 -13.55
CA LEU A 92 -1.81 -0.57 -14.79
C LEU A 92 -3.20 0.09 -14.76
N ASP A 93 -3.61 0.72 -15.86
CA ASP A 93 -4.90 1.44 -15.97
C ASP A 93 -6.14 0.56 -15.77
N THR A 94 -5.98 -0.76 -15.89
CA THR A 94 -7.03 -1.75 -15.62
C THR A 94 -7.34 -1.92 -14.13
N VAL A 95 -6.46 -1.43 -13.24
CA VAL A 95 -6.59 -1.63 -11.79
C VAL A 95 -7.70 -0.77 -11.22
N THR A 96 -8.57 -1.41 -10.44
CA THR A 96 -9.63 -0.78 -9.66
C THR A 96 -9.38 -0.90 -8.16
N THR A 97 -8.53 -1.85 -7.73
CA THR A 97 -8.25 -2.14 -6.33
C THR A 97 -6.75 -2.28 -6.06
N ILE A 98 -6.26 -1.53 -5.07
CA ILE A 98 -4.92 -1.69 -4.48
C ILE A 98 -5.10 -2.43 -3.15
N ASN A 99 -4.53 -3.62 -3.03
CA ASN A 99 -4.78 -4.45 -1.85
C ASN A 99 -4.03 -3.94 -0.60
N GLN A 100 -4.37 -4.53 0.55
CA GLN A 100 -3.73 -4.30 1.83
C GLN A 100 -2.21 -4.47 1.73
N GLY A 101 -1.47 -3.49 2.24
CA GLY A 101 0.00 -3.54 2.28
C GLY A 101 0.67 -3.55 0.91
N CYS A 102 -0.01 -3.23 -0.20
CA CYS A 102 0.51 -3.43 -1.54
C CYS A 102 1.89 -2.78 -1.78
N PHE A 103 2.16 -1.60 -1.21
CA PHE A 103 3.44 -0.89 -1.33
C PHE A 103 4.17 -0.75 0.02
N ILE A 104 3.90 -1.65 0.97
CA ILE A 104 4.48 -1.59 2.31
C ILE A 104 6.02 -1.49 2.27
N ASP A 105 6.56 -0.57 3.05
CA ASP A 105 8.00 -0.26 3.17
C ASP A 105 8.71 0.06 1.83
N SER A 106 7.95 0.44 0.79
CA SER A 106 8.52 0.73 -0.52
C SER A 106 9.46 1.95 -0.53
N ASN A 107 10.51 1.88 -1.33
CA ASN A 107 11.49 2.94 -1.55
C ASN A 107 11.05 4.00 -2.57
N LEU A 108 9.84 3.86 -3.13
CA LEU A 108 9.26 4.77 -4.11
C LEU A 108 9.34 6.24 -3.66
N THR A 109 9.72 7.10 -4.59
CA THR A 109 9.65 8.56 -4.46
C THR A 109 8.40 9.12 -5.13
N ASN A 110 7.90 8.43 -6.15
CA ASN A 110 6.72 8.80 -6.92
C ASN A 110 5.92 7.55 -7.32
N ILE A 111 4.59 7.66 -7.35
CA ILE A 111 3.71 6.60 -7.85
C ILE A 111 2.59 7.21 -8.69
N ASN A 112 2.29 6.59 -9.84
CA ASN A 112 1.13 6.93 -10.64
C ASN A 112 -0.01 5.94 -10.36
N ILE A 113 -1.12 6.45 -9.79
CA ILE A 113 -2.32 5.68 -9.46
C ILE A 113 -3.42 6.02 -10.47
N PRO A 114 -3.98 5.03 -11.21
CA PRO A 114 -5.05 5.26 -12.15
C PRO A 114 -6.28 5.89 -11.49
N GLN A 115 -6.93 6.81 -12.22
CA GLN A 115 -8.13 7.50 -11.75
C GLN A 115 -9.35 6.57 -11.48
N TYR A 116 -9.31 5.35 -12.02
CA TYR A 116 -10.37 4.35 -11.87
C TYR A 116 -10.25 3.51 -10.60
N VAL A 117 -9.17 3.66 -9.84
CA VAL A 117 -9.03 3.00 -8.54
C VAL A 117 -10.09 3.51 -7.58
N THR A 118 -10.92 2.60 -7.09
CA THR A 118 -12.02 2.88 -6.14
C THR A 118 -11.72 2.37 -4.74
N SER A 119 -10.72 1.50 -4.57
CA SER A 119 -10.37 0.90 -3.28
C SER A 119 -8.86 0.83 -3.08
N ILE A 120 -8.39 1.27 -1.91
CA ILE A 120 -7.01 1.10 -1.45
C ILE A 120 -7.06 0.53 -0.04
N GLY A 121 -6.45 -0.63 0.16
CA GLY A 121 -6.48 -1.36 1.43
C GLY A 121 -5.66 -0.70 2.55
N SER A 122 -5.90 -1.17 3.78
CA SER A 122 -5.11 -0.76 4.95
C SER A 122 -3.62 -0.99 4.72
N TYR A 123 -2.77 -0.17 5.36
CA TYR A 123 -1.31 -0.26 5.25
C TYR A 123 -0.73 -0.15 3.82
N ALA A 124 -1.51 0.20 2.79
CA ALA A 124 -1.04 0.14 1.40
C ALA A 124 0.26 0.91 1.14
N PHE A 125 0.48 2.04 1.82
CA PHE A 125 1.70 2.86 1.75
C PHE A 125 2.38 2.99 3.13
N TYR A 126 2.18 2.00 4.00
CA TYR A 126 2.82 1.97 5.32
C TYR A 126 4.34 1.96 5.16
N GLY A 127 5.04 2.86 5.85
CA GLY A 127 6.51 2.88 5.86
C GLY A 127 7.17 3.35 4.55
N CYS A 128 6.42 3.90 3.58
CA CYS A 128 6.98 4.50 2.36
C CYS A 128 7.71 5.83 2.66
N LYS A 129 8.88 5.75 3.30
CA LYS A 129 9.61 6.91 3.85
C LYS A 129 10.13 7.89 2.79
N ASN A 130 10.28 7.43 1.55
CA ASN A 130 10.78 8.25 0.44
C ASN A 130 9.66 8.90 -0.38
N LEU A 131 8.41 8.46 -0.20
CA LEU A 131 7.26 8.95 -0.95
C LEU A 131 6.85 10.32 -0.41
N LYS A 132 7.18 11.39 -1.14
CA LYS A 132 6.94 12.79 -0.70
C LYS A 132 5.59 13.34 -1.13
N HIS A 133 5.11 12.87 -2.28
CA HIS A 133 3.89 13.31 -2.95
C HIS A 133 3.12 12.10 -3.45
N ILE A 134 1.81 12.14 -3.29
CA ILE A 134 0.88 11.16 -3.83
C ILE A 134 -0.41 11.89 -4.21
N VAL A 135 -0.99 11.52 -5.34
CA VAL A 135 -2.31 12.00 -5.76
C VAL A 135 -3.29 10.85 -5.53
N PRO A 136 -4.12 10.90 -4.48
CA PRO A 136 -5.10 9.85 -4.26
C PRO A 136 -6.15 9.85 -5.40
N PRO A 137 -6.63 8.68 -5.85
CA PRO A 137 -7.61 8.62 -6.93
C PRO A 137 -8.94 9.26 -6.52
N PRO A 138 -9.64 9.95 -7.44
CA PRO A 138 -10.77 10.82 -7.12
C PRO A 138 -12.00 10.06 -6.60
N LYS A 139 -12.09 8.75 -6.87
CA LYS A 139 -13.24 7.90 -6.51
C LYS A 139 -13.11 7.22 -5.15
N LEU A 140 -12.07 7.53 -4.37
CA LEU A 140 -11.95 6.97 -3.02
C LEU A 140 -13.02 7.52 -2.09
N THR A 141 -13.66 6.61 -1.35
CA THR A 141 -14.66 6.93 -0.34
C THR A 141 -14.12 6.81 1.08
N VAL A 142 -13.04 6.06 1.28
CA VAL A 142 -12.44 5.79 2.59
C VAL A 142 -10.92 5.82 2.50
N LEU A 143 -10.28 6.50 3.45
CA LEU A 143 -8.85 6.28 3.74
C LEU A 143 -8.74 5.21 4.82
N GLN A 144 -8.27 4.03 4.43
CA GLN A 144 -8.19 2.87 5.32
C GLN A 144 -7.16 3.05 6.45
N SER A 145 -7.29 2.20 7.46
CA SER A 145 -6.46 2.23 8.66
C SER A 145 -4.97 2.15 8.30
N SER A 146 -4.17 3.05 8.88
CA SER A 146 -2.71 3.11 8.67
C SER A 146 -2.25 3.21 7.20
N ILE A 147 -3.11 3.63 6.26
CA ILE A 147 -2.81 3.66 4.82
C ILE A 147 -1.49 4.36 4.49
N PHE A 148 -1.16 5.47 5.15
CA PHE A 148 0.07 6.23 4.97
C PHE A 148 0.98 6.24 6.21
N ARG A 149 0.70 5.42 7.22
CA ARG A 149 1.43 5.45 8.50
C ARG A 149 2.95 5.30 8.27
N ASN A 150 3.74 6.16 8.90
CA ASN A 150 5.21 6.25 8.76
C ASN A 150 5.72 6.53 7.33
N SER A 151 4.88 7.08 6.44
CA SER A 151 5.33 7.53 5.11
C SER A 151 6.03 8.90 5.15
N GLY A 152 6.73 9.23 4.07
CA GLY A 152 7.48 10.48 3.90
C GLY A 152 6.66 11.66 3.36
N ILE A 153 5.34 11.51 3.25
CA ILE A 153 4.49 12.48 2.57
C ILE A 153 4.58 13.85 3.25
N THR A 154 4.61 14.89 2.43
CA THR A 154 4.79 16.29 2.89
C THR A 154 3.51 17.10 2.82
N SER A 155 2.62 16.75 1.90
CA SER A 155 1.31 17.35 1.72
C SER A 155 0.37 16.33 1.10
N ILE A 156 -0.92 16.44 1.40
CA ILE A 156 -1.95 15.63 0.76
C ILE A 156 -3.27 16.41 0.69
N GLU A 157 -3.91 16.35 -0.47
CA GLU A 157 -5.29 16.78 -0.68
C GLU A 157 -6.18 15.54 -0.70
N ILE A 158 -7.17 15.49 0.19
CA ILE A 158 -8.07 14.34 0.29
C ILE A 158 -9.18 14.49 -0.75
N PRO A 159 -9.46 13.46 -1.57
CA PRO A 159 -10.47 13.54 -2.62
C PRO A 159 -11.88 13.81 -2.07
N ASN A 160 -12.67 14.59 -2.81
CA ASN A 160 -14.02 15.00 -2.43
C ASN A 160 -14.99 13.86 -2.10
N MET A 161 -14.77 12.64 -2.61
CA MET A 161 -15.65 11.50 -2.31
C MET A 161 -15.35 10.83 -0.96
N VAL A 162 -14.25 11.18 -0.30
CA VAL A 162 -13.87 10.58 0.98
C VAL A 162 -14.81 11.06 2.09
N THR A 163 -15.45 10.10 2.76
CA THR A 163 -16.33 10.37 3.91
C THR A 163 -15.72 9.92 5.24
N ASN A 164 -14.77 8.99 5.21
CA ASN A 164 -14.17 8.40 6.41
C ASN A 164 -12.64 8.32 6.31
N ILE A 165 -11.96 8.84 7.33
CA ILE A 165 -10.52 8.68 7.53
C ILE A 165 -10.34 7.79 8.75
N GLN A 166 -9.85 6.56 8.54
CA GLN A 166 -9.74 5.59 9.62
C GLN A 166 -8.52 5.86 10.53
N ALA A 167 -8.51 5.14 11.65
CA ALA A 167 -7.48 5.24 12.68
C ALA A 167 -6.06 5.13 12.10
N ASN A 168 -5.16 5.96 12.61
CA ASN A 168 -3.74 5.99 12.27
C ASN A 168 -3.42 6.27 10.79
N ALA A 169 -4.35 6.74 9.96
CA ALA A 169 -4.14 6.93 8.51
C ALA A 169 -2.81 7.63 8.15
N PHE A 170 -2.43 8.66 8.91
CA PHE A 170 -1.21 9.47 8.76
C PHE A 170 -0.30 9.43 10.00
N ALA A 171 -0.49 8.47 10.91
CA ALA A 171 0.32 8.37 12.12
C ALA A 171 1.81 8.24 11.74
N GLY A 172 2.69 8.98 12.41
CA GLY A 172 4.13 8.93 12.16
C GLY A 172 4.60 9.54 10.82
N CYS A 173 3.72 10.22 10.06
CA CYS A 173 4.12 11.04 8.92
C CYS A 173 4.79 12.34 9.38
N TYR A 174 6.01 12.27 9.93
CA TYR A 174 6.66 13.42 10.57
C TYR A 174 7.06 14.54 9.61
N SER A 175 7.08 14.28 8.30
CA SER A 175 7.35 15.27 7.25
C SER A 175 6.10 16.01 6.77
N LEU A 176 4.91 15.59 7.21
CA LEU A 176 3.64 16.12 6.74
C LEU A 176 3.42 17.54 7.25
N LYS A 177 3.24 18.50 6.36
CA LYS A 177 3.04 19.91 6.69
C LYS A 177 1.63 20.37 6.42
N THR A 178 0.97 19.81 5.40
CA THR A 178 -0.34 20.26 4.95
C THR A 178 -1.27 19.10 4.67
N ILE A 179 -2.47 19.16 5.22
CA ILE A 179 -3.58 18.26 4.88
C ILE A 179 -4.81 19.12 4.59
N VAL A 180 -5.42 18.89 3.43
CA VAL A 180 -6.69 19.53 3.05
C VAL A 180 -7.80 18.48 3.06
N LEU A 181 -8.77 18.63 3.95
CA LEU A 181 -9.94 17.76 4.02
C LEU A 181 -11.12 18.39 3.27
N PRO A 182 -11.82 17.63 2.41
CA PRO A 182 -13.00 18.11 1.72
C PRO A 182 -14.21 18.17 2.66
N GLU A 183 -15.28 18.82 2.19
CA GLU A 183 -16.52 19.03 2.94
C GLU A 183 -17.24 17.73 3.32
N ASN A 184 -17.00 16.64 2.58
CA ASN A 184 -17.72 15.38 2.74
C ASN A 184 -17.14 14.46 3.83
N VAL A 185 -16.01 14.81 4.47
CA VAL A 185 -15.44 14.00 5.55
C VAL A 185 -16.32 14.11 6.80
N THR A 186 -16.93 13.01 7.21
CA THR A 186 -17.84 12.96 8.37
C THR A 186 -17.24 12.26 9.58
N SER A 187 -16.17 11.47 9.40
CA SER A 187 -15.56 10.66 10.46
C SER A 187 -14.04 10.61 10.34
N ILE A 188 -13.35 10.84 11.45
CA ILE A 188 -11.91 10.69 11.62
C ILE A 188 -11.63 9.80 12.83
N GLY A 189 -10.98 8.66 12.59
CA GLY A 189 -10.64 7.69 13.63
C GLY A 189 -9.44 8.11 14.49
N GLY A 190 -9.31 7.50 15.66
CA GLY A 190 -8.28 7.84 16.63
C GLY A 190 -6.86 7.86 16.06
N SER A 191 -6.08 8.86 16.47
CA SER A 191 -4.69 9.07 16.03
C SER A 191 -4.50 9.14 14.50
N ALA A 192 -5.53 9.52 13.73
CA ALA A 192 -5.44 9.60 12.27
C ALA A 192 -4.32 10.54 11.78
N PHE A 193 -4.01 11.62 12.50
CA PHE A 193 -2.99 12.59 12.13
C PHE A 193 -1.72 12.48 12.98
N PRO A 194 -0.54 12.86 12.45
CA PRO A 194 0.70 12.82 13.20
C PRO A 194 0.72 13.91 14.28
N ASN A 195 1.25 13.59 15.45
CA ASN A 195 1.49 14.56 16.52
C ASN A 195 2.79 15.35 16.23
N ILE A 196 2.68 16.48 15.54
CA ILE A 196 3.81 17.36 15.16
C ILE A 196 3.44 18.84 15.29
N GLN A 197 4.43 19.68 15.61
CA GLN A 197 4.20 21.09 16.00
C GLN A 197 3.72 22.01 14.85
N ASN A 198 3.91 21.63 13.58
CA ASN A 198 3.69 22.51 12.43
C ASN A 198 2.75 21.91 11.36
N LEU A 199 1.79 21.08 11.78
CA LEU A 199 0.78 20.55 10.87
C LEU A 199 -0.29 21.62 10.58
N ASN A 200 -0.41 22.05 9.33
CA ASN A 200 -1.55 22.83 8.84
C ASN A 200 -2.65 21.87 8.38
N LEU A 201 -3.75 21.85 9.13
CA LEU A 201 -4.95 21.08 8.82
C LEU A 201 -6.08 22.04 8.42
N THR A 202 -6.52 21.96 7.16
CA THR A 202 -7.70 22.69 6.68
C THR A 202 -8.88 21.74 6.63
N ILE A 203 -9.98 22.14 7.28
CA ILE A 203 -11.22 21.35 7.36
C ILE A 203 -12.35 22.18 6.79
N SER A 204 -12.99 21.68 5.73
CA SER A 204 -14.18 22.32 5.15
C SER A 204 -15.50 21.66 5.58
N SER A 205 -15.44 20.51 6.27
CA SER A 205 -16.64 19.75 6.67
C SER A 205 -17.45 20.45 7.77
N PRO A 206 -18.77 20.66 7.58
CA PRO A 206 -19.65 21.20 8.62
C PRO A 206 -20.11 20.16 9.65
N TYR A 207 -19.94 18.86 9.38
CA TYR A 207 -20.39 17.76 10.24
C TYR A 207 -19.27 16.74 10.41
N LEU A 208 -18.38 17.00 11.37
CA LEU A 208 -17.19 16.18 11.59
C LEU A 208 -17.20 15.53 12.98
N TYR A 209 -17.15 14.19 13.00
CA TYR A 209 -16.84 13.40 14.19
C TYR A 209 -15.35 13.05 14.23
N ILE A 210 -14.73 13.24 15.40
CA ILE A 210 -13.34 12.85 15.68
C ILE A 210 -13.35 11.96 16.93
N ASP A 211 -12.82 10.75 16.79
CA ASP A 211 -12.62 9.77 17.87
C ASP A 211 -11.43 10.12 18.78
#